data_AF-A0A431RGS0-F1
#
_entry.id   AF-A0A431RGS0-F1
#
_cell.length_a   1.000
_cell.length_b   1.000
_cell.length_c   1.000
_cell.angle_alpha   90.00
_cell.angle_beta   90.00
_cell.angle_gamma   90.00
#
_symmetry.space_group_name_H-M   'P 1'
#
loop_
_entity.id
_entity.type
_entity.pdbx_description
1 polymer ?
#
loop_
_entity_poly.entity_id
_entity_poly.type
_entity_poly.pdbx_seq_one_letter_code
_entity_poly.pdbx_strand_id
1 'polypeptide(L)'
;MRAAPALRMLPVVLKREPDERLSSWLGRLARFYGMSTEAFLECCGLSHSDINDLEWRLGGGEGALLAARVGMAVEELRAMTFAEIAPHARLMVARGRRYVCPLCRGGTQHKATALPWSFWCREHAIRLAARSGRELERLPETQLVMLDLNARAGAVRLANWARGRDEGLPSIPQLLDFLTTRHRRSSPPSLAEQPRLSLEARRANHDFLTRPIARQALLVVVPEYDRVAPVLAKPVRAGLFSLAQGSLLQNYALAVGVGRLSADPVGYSAAVLMASDEEGEERLRETLRAWPLALRRRIYARLGRLRGAHSGSSLGVERNRPGRKRRQSQKFRFSRSHNYAPRIS
;
A
#
# COMPACT_ATOMS: atom_id res chain seq x y z
N MET A 1 20.40 50.80 -2.41
CA MET A 1 19.61 49.58 -2.11
C MET A 1 18.13 49.99 -2.01
N ARG A 2 17.29 49.65 -3.00
CA ARG A 2 15.85 49.86 -2.88
C ARG A 2 15.29 48.75 -1.98
N ALA A 3 14.68 49.12 -0.87
CA ALA A 3 13.95 48.19 -0.02
C ALA A 3 12.88 47.48 -0.85
N ALA A 4 12.80 46.14 -0.73
CA ALA A 4 11.74 45.37 -1.36
C ALA A 4 10.39 45.96 -0.91
N PRO A 5 9.42 46.20 -1.83
CA PRO A 5 8.11 46.68 -1.45
C PRO A 5 7.52 45.71 -0.42
N ALA A 6 7.12 46.25 0.74
CA ALA A 6 6.49 45.45 1.79
C ALA A 6 5.30 44.72 1.16
N LEU A 7 5.36 43.38 1.15
CA LEU A 7 4.29 42.54 0.64
C LEU A 7 3.04 42.84 1.44
N ARG A 8 2.10 43.60 0.84
CA ARG A 8 0.81 43.89 1.48
C ARG A 8 0.04 42.58 1.66
N MET A 9 -0.75 42.47 2.72
CA MET A 9 -1.63 41.33 2.92
C MET A 9 -2.67 41.22 1.79
N LEU A 10 -3.08 40.00 1.44
CA LEU A 10 -4.14 39.75 0.47
C LEU A 10 -5.49 40.26 1.01
N PRO A 11 -6.30 40.95 0.20
CA PRO A 11 -7.61 41.42 0.64
C PRO A 11 -8.59 40.30 1.02
N VAL A 12 -8.46 39.13 0.39
CA VAL A 12 -9.34 37.98 0.59
C VAL A 12 -8.51 36.72 0.63
N VAL A 13 -8.68 35.92 1.68
CA VAL A 13 -7.98 34.65 1.83
C VAL A 13 -9.01 33.56 2.01
N LEU A 14 -9.00 32.59 1.10
CA LEU A 14 -9.93 31.47 1.13
C LEU A 14 -9.64 30.59 2.34
N LYS A 15 -10.70 30.17 3.04
CA LYS A 15 -10.59 29.19 4.11
C LYS A 15 -10.05 27.86 3.56
N ARG A 16 -9.10 27.27 4.31
CA ARG A 16 -8.60 25.91 4.05
C ARG A 16 -9.61 24.85 4.44
N GLU A 17 -9.68 23.77 3.69
CA GLU A 17 -10.44 22.59 4.08
C GLU A 17 -9.65 21.69 5.05
N PRO A 18 -10.33 20.86 5.85
CA PRO A 18 -9.68 19.81 6.62
C PRO A 18 -8.86 18.87 5.73
N ASP A 19 -7.63 18.56 6.16
CA ASP A 19 -6.68 17.71 5.43
C ASP A 19 -6.34 18.22 4.01
N GLU A 20 -6.65 19.47 3.65
CA GLU A 20 -6.30 20.05 2.36
C GLU A 20 -4.78 20.14 2.18
N ARG A 21 -4.33 19.87 0.95
CA ARG A 21 -2.92 20.00 0.56
C ARG A 21 -2.57 21.45 0.26
N LEU A 22 -1.33 21.85 0.53
CA LEU A 22 -0.84 23.20 0.25
C LEU A 22 -0.99 23.56 -1.23
N SER A 23 -0.69 22.65 -2.16
CA SER A 23 -0.87 22.88 -3.60
C SER A 23 -2.33 23.10 -4.01
N SER A 24 -3.27 22.38 -3.37
CA SER A 24 -4.70 22.54 -3.60
C SER A 24 -5.16 23.92 -3.16
N TRP A 25 -4.79 24.32 -1.95
CA TRP A 25 -5.20 25.58 -1.36
C TRP A 25 -4.61 26.78 -2.11
N LEU A 26 -3.30 26.74 -2.42
CA LEU A 26 -2.65 27.78 -3.24
C LEU A 26 -3.23 27.84 -4.66
N GLY A 27 -3.53 26.69 -5.27
CA GLY A 27 -4.18 26.66 -6.59
C GLY A 27 -5.60 27.24 -6.59
N ARG A 28 -6.35 27.12 -5.48
CA ARG A 28 -7.65 27.79 -5.31
C ARG A 28 -7.49 29.29 -5.14
N LEU A 29 -6.52 29.73 -4.34
CA LEU A 29 -6.21 31.15 -4.17
C LEU A 29 -5.78 31.79 -5.49
N ALA A 30 -4.84 31.17 -6.21
CA ALA A 30 -4.39 31.64 -7.52
C ALA A 30 -5.57 31.81 -8.49
N ARG A 31 -6.44 30.79 -8.57
CA ARG A 31 -7.65 30.86 -9.41
C ARG A 31 -8.61 31.97 -8.98
N PHE A 32 -8.80 32.18 -7.67
CA PHE A 32 -9.65 33.25 -7.15
C PHE A 32 -9.14 34.64 -7.56
N TYR A 33 -7.82 34.81 -7.60
CA TYR A 33 -7.17 36.03 -8.06
C TYR A 33 -6.97 36.12 -9.59
N GLY A 34 -7.47 35.14 -10.36
CA GLY A 34 -7.32 35.12 -11.82
C GLY A 34 -5.88 34.86 -12.31
N MET A 35 -5.07 34.19 -11.50
CA MET A 35 -3.64 33.95 -11.75
C MET A 35 -3.33 32.45 -11.93
N SER A 36 -2.20 32.15 -12.57
CA SER A 36 -1.60 30.82 -12.45
C SER A 36 -0.99 30.63 -11.05
N THR A 37 -0.75 29.38 -10.64
CA THR A 37 -0.12 29.08 -9.35
C THR A 37 1.28 29.69 -9.28
N GLU A 38 2.04 29.65 -10.37
CA GLU A 38 3.40 30.19 -10.47
C GLU A 38 3.39 31.72 -10.31
N ALA A 39 2.49 32.41 -11.03
CA ALA A 39 2.36 33.87 -10.93
C ALA A 39 1.88 34.31 -9.54
N PHE A 40 1.01 33.52 -8.91
CA PHE A 40 0.58 33.77 -7.54
C PHE A 40 1.73 33.61 -6.53
N LEU A 41 2.56 32.57 -6.68
CA LEU A 41 3.76 32.35 -5.84
C LEU A 41 4.76 33.49 -6.00
N GLU A 42 5.00 33.96 -7.22
CA GLU A 42 5.84 35.12 -7.49
C GLU A 42 5.29 36.38 -6.78
N CYS A 43 3.98 36.61 -6.82
CA CYS A 43 3.32 37.68 -6.08
C CYS A 43 3.38 37.54 -4.55
N CYS A 44 3.75 36.35 -4.05
CA CYS A 44 4.04 36.11 -2.65
C CYS A 44 5.54 36.23 -2.31
N GLY A 45 6.39 36.61 -3.28
CA GLY A 45 7.84 36.67 -3.10
C GLY A 45 8.55 35.32 -3.21
N LEU A 46 7.87 34.29 -3.73
CA LEU A 46 8.40 32.94 -3.93
C LEU A 46 8.75 32.66 -5.40
N SER A 47 9.48 33.59 -6.01
CA SER A 47 9.97 33.43 -7.38
C SER A 47 10.84 32.17 -7.47
N HIS A 48 10.59 31.31 -8.46
CA HIS A 48 11.29 30.04 -8.72
C HIS A 48 11.02 28.89 -7.75
N SER A 49 10.13 29.04 -6.76
CA SER A 49 9.75 27.91 -5.89
C SER A 49 8.86 26.91 -6.64
N ASP A 50 9.22 25.62 -6.62
CA ASP A 50 8.32 24.54 -7.07
C ASP A 50 7.27 24.28 -5.98
N ILE A 51 5.99 24.35 -6.35
CA ILE A 51 4.86 24.04 -5.48
C ILE A 51 4.97 22.67 -4.82
N ASN A 52 5.56 21.67 -5.49
CA ASN A 52 5.75 20.33 -4.95
C ASN A 52 6.83 20.29 -3.86
N ASP A 53 7.85 21.15 -3.96
CA ASP A 53 8.90 21.26 -2.94
C ASP A 53 8.37 22.00 -1.71
N LEU A 54 7.63 23.10 -1.93
CA LEU A 54 6.93 23.82 -0.85
C LEU A 54 5.94 22.92 -0.11
N GLU A 55 5.20 22.09 -0.85
CA GLU A 55 4.25 21.15 -0.26
C GLU A 55 4.92 19.99 0.46
N TRP A 56 6.12 19.58 0.03
CA TRP A 56 6.90 18.59 0.75
C TRP A 56 7.36 19.14 2.09
N ARG A 57 8.03 20.29 2.08
CA ARG A 57 8.50 20.95 3.31
C ARG A 57 8.63 22.44 3.08
N LEU A 58 7.67 23.19 3.62
CA LEU A 58 7.71 24.65 3.61
C LEU A 58 8.79 25.16 4.58
N GLY A 59 9.84 25.76 4.02
CA GLY A 59 10.94 26.35 4.77
C GLY A 59 10.50 27.50 5.68
N GLY A 60 11.36 27.87 6.65
CA GLY A 60 11.07 29.00 7.54
C GLY A 60 10.89 30.33 6.79
N GLY A 61 11.81 30.64 5.87
CA GLY A 61 11.74 31.86 5.06
C GLY A 61 10.55 31.87 4.11
N GLU A 62 10.34 30.77 3.37
CA GLU A 62 9.20 30.64 2.45
C GLU A 62 7.86 30.71 3.18
N GLY A 63 7.78 30.06 4.33
CA GLY A 63 6.62 30.09 5.20
C GLY A 63 6.34 31.49 5.75
N ALA A 64 7.36 32.24 6.14
CA ALA A 64 7.20 33.62 6.60
C ALA A 64 6.68 34.55 5.50
N LEU A 65 7.18 34.40 4.26
CA LEU A 65 6.72 35.17 3.11
C LEU A 65 5.23 34.89 2.80
N LEU A 66 4.84 33.62 2.75
CA LEU A 66 3.44 33.24 2.55
C LEU A 66 2.57 33.72 3.72
N ALA A 67 2.99 33.50 4.96
CA ALA A 67 2.29 33.91 6.17
C ALA A 67 2.00 35.42 6.17
N ALA A 68 3.00 36.24 5.87
CA ALA A 68 2.84 37.69 5.78
C ALA A 68 1.86 38.10 4.66
N ARG A 69 1.88 37.38 3.53
CA ARG A 69 1.01 37.67 2.38
C ARG A 69 -0.44 37.25 2.61
N VAL A 70 -0.67 36.11 3.25
CA VAL A 70 -2.01 35.51 3.43
C VAL A 70 -2.58 35.74 4.83
N GLY A 71 -1.85 36.38 5.74
CA GLY A 71 -2.31 36.66 7.11
C GLY A 71 -2.55 35.41 7.96
N MET A 72 -1.84 34.31 7.69
CA MET A 72 -1.94 33.05 8.45
C MET A 72 -0.66 32.77 9.22
N ALA A 73 -0.75 31.99 10.30
CA ALA A 73 0.44 31.50 10.98
C ALA A 73 1.20 30.48 10.12
N VAL A 74 2.53 30.45 10.23
CA VAL A 74 3.40 29.52 9.48
C VAL A 74 3.04 28.07 9.78
N GLU A 75 2.63 27.78 11.01
CA GLU A 75 2.22 26.47 11.50
C GLU A 75 0.96 25.97 10.79
N GLU A 76 0.02 26.87 10.47
CA GLU A 76 -1.19 26.52 9.72
C GLU A 76 -0.87 26.19 8.26
N LEU A 77 0.07 26.92 7.67
CA LEU A 77 0.58 26.62 6.33
C LEU A 77 1.31 25.27 6.31
N ARG A 78 2.18 25.02 7.31
CA ARG A 78 2.89 23.75 7.48
C ARG A 78 1.93 22.58 7.70
N ALA A 79 0.79 22.78 8.35
CA ALA A 79 -0.20 21.72 8.54
C ALA A 79 -0.77 21.18 7.21
N MET A 80 -0.73 21.98 6.12
CA MET A 80 -1.14 21.59 4.77
C MET A 80 -0.02 20.94 3.95
N THR A 81 1.20 20.87 4.49
CA THR A 81 2.36 20.19 3.88
C THR A 81 2.45 18.72 4.29
N PHE A 82 3.45 18.01 3.76
CA PHE A 82 3.85 16.66 4.21
C PHE A 82 5.07 16.68 5.13
N ALA A 83 5.33 17.78 5.85
CA ALA A 83 6.49 17.90 6.73
C ALA A 83 6.56 16.81 7.82
N GLU A 84 5.43 16.19 8.18
CA GLU A 84 5.33 15.06 9.09
C GLU A 84 5.85 13.74 8.52
N ILE A 85 5.98 13.63 7.19
CA ILE A 85 6.51 12.46 6.51
C ILE A 85 8.03 12.55 6.50
N ALA A 86 8.68 11.47 6.94
CA ALA A 86 10.12 11.37 6.98
C ALA A 86 10.72 11.28 5.56
N PRO A 87 11.97 11.76 5.35
CA PRO A 87 12.59 11.82 4.02
C PRO A 87 12.59 10.49 3.25
N HIS A 88 12.77 9.36 3.93
CA HIS A 88 12.78 8.03 3.29
C HIS A 88 11.44 7.64 2.64
N ALA A 89 10.33 8.24 3.08
CA ALA A 89 9.00 7.98 2.55
C ALA A 89 8.54 9.02 1.51
N ARG A 90 9.38 10.03 1.20
CA ARG A 90 9.05 11.10 0.25
C ARG A 90 8.56 10.56 -1.10
N LEU A 91 9.22 9.52 -1.62
CA LEU A 91 8.90 8.94 -2.94
C LEU A 91 7.48 8.33 -3.03
N MET A 92 6.81 8.13 -1.90
CA MET A 92 5.46 7.57 -1.84
C MET A 92 4.38 8.63 -1.95
N VAL A 93 4.68 9.89 -1.64
CA VAL A 93 3.73 10.99 -1.79
C VAL A 93 3.54 11.27 -3.27
N ALA A 94 2.33 11.04 -3.78
CA ALA A 94 2.02 11.39 -5.16
C ALA A 94 1.90 12.90 -5.33
N ARG A 95 2.35 13.42 -6.48
CA ARG A 95 2.17 14.84 -6.83
C ARG A 95 0.69 15.22 -6.95
N GLY A 96 -0.16 14.32 -7.42
CA GLY A 96 -1.61 14.51 -7.46
C GLY A 96 -2.38 13.49 -6.60
N ARG A 97 -3.70 13.52 -6.70
CA ARG A 97 -4.58 12.50 -6.09
C ARG A 97 -4.32 11.11 -6.69
N ARG A 98 -3.96 10.13 -5.85
CA ARG A 98 -3.91 8.70 -6.22
C ARG A 98 -5.32 8.12 -6.27
N TYR A 99 -6.10 8.49 -5.26
CA TYR A 99 -7.41 7.94 -4.99
C TYR A 99 -8.45 9.05 -4.91
N VAL A 100 -9.69 8.70 -5.21
CA VAL A 100 -10.84 9.61 -5.24
C VAL A 100 -11.96 9.04 -4.40
N CYS A 101 -12.67 9.90 -3.68
CA CYS A 101 -13.91 9.56 -3.02
C CYS A 101 -15.06 9.93 -3.97
N PRO A 102 -15.99 9.02 -4.31
CA PRO A 102 -17.12 9.35 -5.17
C PRO A 102 -18.11 10.34 -4.54
N LEU A 103 -18.11 10.47 -3.21
CA LEU A 103 -19.01 11.37 -2.47
C LEU A 103 -18.40 12.76 -2.19
N CYS A 104 -17.07 12.88 -2.18
CA CYS A 104 -16.42 14.18 -1.98
C CYS A 104 -16.70 15.08 -3.19
N ARG A 105 -17.57 16.06 -3.01
CA ARG A 105 -17.84 17.10 -4.01
C ARG A 105 -16.76 18.18 -3.90
N GLY A 106 -15.82 18.22 -4.84
CA GLY A 106 -14.85 19.31 -4.89
C GLY A 106 -13.58 18.99 -5.67
N GLY A 107 -13.01 20.03 -6.28
CA GLY A 107 -11.67 19.99 -6.87
C GLY A 107 -10.54 19.96 -5.84
N THR A 108 -10.87 20.04 -4.54
CA THR A 108 -9.95 20.02 -3.42
C THR A 108 -9.16 18.73 -3.37
N GLN A 109 -7.84 18.84 -3.19
CA GLN A 109 -6.98 17.69 -2.99
C GLN A 109 -6.63 17.56 -1.51
N HIS A 110 -6.92 16.39 -0.93
CA HIS A 110 -6.59 16.09 0.46
C HIS A 110 -5.28 15.31 0.57
N LYS A 111 -4.50 15.55 1.64
CA LYS A 111 -3.22 14.90 1.91
C LYS A 111 -3.35 13.39 1.92
N ALA A 112 -4.40 12.86 2.57
CA ALA A 112 -4.64 11.43 2.62
C ALA A 112 -4.68 10.79 1.22
N THR A 113 -5.29 11.45 0.23
CA THR A 113 -5.47 10.90 -1.13
C THR A 113 -4.17 10.81 -1.94
N ALA A 114 -3.08 11.42 -1.48
CA ALA A 114 -1.76 11.34 -2.11
C ALA A 114 -0.92 10.15 -1.61
N LEU A 115 -1.32 9.53 -0.49
CA LEU A 115 -0.56 8.48 0.18
C LEU A 115 -1.03 7.08 -0.25
N PRO A 116 -0.11 6.13 -0.49
CA PRO A 116 -0.47 4.80 -1.00
C PRO A 116 -1.13 3.88 0.04
N TRP A 117 -1.15 4.28 1.31
CA TRP A 117 -1.80 3.54 2.41
C TRP A 117 -3.13 4.14 2.87
N SER A 118 -3.67 5.14 2.15
CA SER A 118 -4.97 5.73 2.47
C SER A 118 -6.04 5.10 1.60
N PHE A 119 -6.76 4.10 2.10
CA PHE A 119 -7.79 3.40 1.33
C PHE A 119 -9.23 3.84 1.64
N TRP A 120 -9.43 4.65 2.67
CA TRP A 120 -10.75 5.11 3.10
C TRP A 120 -10.79 6.64 3.14
N CYS A 121 -11.91 7.20 2.71
CA CYS A 121 -12.21 8.61 2.88
C CYS A 121 -12.42 8.90 4.37
N ARG A 122 -11.79 9.97 4.88
CA ARG A 122 -11.96 10.39 6.28
C ARG A 122 -13.33 10.99 6.57
N GLU A 123 -13.90 11.70 5.60
CA GLU A 123 -15.19 12.38 5.75
C GLU A 123 -16.36 11.41 5.64
N HIS A 124 -16.33 10.55 4.62
CA HIS A 124 -17.46 9.69 4.27
C HIS A 124 -17.31 8.25 4.78
N ALA A 125 -16.16 7.89 5.36
CA ALA A 125 -15.81 6.55 5.83
C ALA A 125 -15.91 5.41 4.79
N ILE A 126 -16.08 5.73 3.51
CA ILE A 126 -16.13 4.75 2.40
C ILE A 126 -14.75 4.47 1.82
N ARG A 127 -14.60 3.34 1.11
CA ARG A 127 -13.37 3.02 0.36
C ARG A 127 -13.18 4.00 -0.79
N LEU A 128 -11.94 4.39 -1.03
CA LEU A 128 -11.56 5.26 -2.13
C LEU A 128 -11.40 4.44 -3.41
N ALA A 129 -11.78 5.02 -4.55
CA ALA A 129 -11.55 4.46 -5.88
C ALA A 129 -10.21 4.97 -6.45
N ALA A 130 -9.60 4.23 -7.39
CA ALA A 130 -8.43 4.75 -8.08
C ALA A 130 -8.84 5.91 -8.99
N ARG A 131 -7.96 6.92 -9.17
CA ARG A 131 -8.22 8.01 -10.11
C ARG A 131 -8.54 7.54 -11.53
N SER A 132 -7.99 6.40 -11.95
CA SER A 132 -8.24 5.78 -13.26
C SER A 132 -9.60 5.07 -13.36
N GLY A 133 -10.45 5.13 -12.33
CA GLY A 133 -11.72 4.40 -12.26
C GLY A 133 -11.55 2.90 -11.99
N ARG A 134 -10.32 2.41 -11.79
CA ARG A 134 -10.08 1.00 -11.42
C ARG A 134 -10.34 0.81 -9.93
N GLU A 135 -11.46 0.19 -9.61
CA GLU A 135 -11.87 -0.06 -8.23
C GLU A 135 -11.37 -1.40 -7.68
N LEU A 136 -11.57 -1.60 -6.37
CA LEU A 136 -11.40 -2.89 -5.70
C LEU A 136 -12.57 -3.87 -5.98
N GLU A 137 -13.56 -3.46 -6.78
CA GLU A 137 -14.84 -4.14 -7.08
C GLU A 137 -14.74 -5.61 -7.53
N ARG A 138 -13.55 -6.09 -7.88
CA ARG A 138 -13.34 -7.50 -8.25
C ARG A 138 -13.45 -8.45 -7.05
N LEU A 139 -13.41 -7.95 -5.83
CA LEU A 139 -13.63 -8.72 -4.61
C LEU A 139 -15.07 -8.54 -4.11
N PRO A 140 -15.77 -9.61 -3.71
CA PRO A 140 -17.06 -9.49 -3.04
C PRO A 140 -16.95 -8.64 -1.77
N GLU A 141 -17.97 -7.83 -1.47
CA GLU A 141 -17.97 -6.93 -0.30
C GLU A 141 -17.69 -7.69 1.01
N THR A 142 -18.22 -8.90 1.16
CA THR A 142 -17.96 -9.75 2.33
C THR A 142 -16.47 -10.11 2.50
N GLN A 143 -15.74 -10.29 1.40
CA GLN A 143 -14.29 -10.51 1.45
C GLN A 143 -13.55 -9.21 1.74
N LEU A 144 -13.97 -8.09 1.15
CA LEU A 144 -13.38 -6.78 1.41
C LEU A 144 -13.50 -6.39 2.90
N VAL A 145 -14.66 -6.59 3.52
CA VAL A 145 -14.85 -6.34 4.96
C VAL A 145 -13.88 -7.16 5.82
N MET A 146 -13.65 -8.43 5.48
CA MET A 146 -12.69 -9.28 6.19
C MET A 146 -11.24 -8.84 5.99
N LEU A 147 -10.91 -8.33 4.80
CA LEU A 147 -9.58 -7.84 4.47
C LEU A 147 -9.30 -6.46 5.07
N ASP A 148 -10.34 -5.63 5.24
CA ASP A 148 -10.22 -4.27 5.77
C ASP A 148 -9.57 -4.23 7.14
N LEU A 149 -9.81 -5.21 8.02
CA LEU A 149 -9.12 -5.28 9.32
C LEU A 149 -7.61 -5.38 9.15
N ASN A 150 -7.14 -6.27 8.26
CA ASN A 150 -5.72 -6.43 7.97
C ASN A 150 -5.16 -5.22 7.22
N ALA A 151 -5.91 -4.69 6.24
CA ALA A 151 -5.50 -3.54 5.46
C ALA A 151 -5.39 -2.28 6.34
N ARG A 152 -6.29 -2.08 7.31
CA ARG A 152 -6.23 -0.96 8.28
C ARG A 152 -5.03 -1.11 9.20
N ALA A 153 -4.80 -2.30 9.76
CA ALA A 153 -3.63 -2.55 10.60
C ALA A 153 -2.32 -2.28 9.83
N GLY A 154 -2.21 -2.79 8.59
CA GLY A 154 -1.07 -2.52 7.73
C GLY A 154 -0.93 -1.05 7.34
N ALA A 155 -2.04 -0.38 7.02
CA ALA A 155 -2.06 1.04 6.67
C ALA A 155 -1.60 1.92 7.84
N VAL A 156 -2.07 1.66 9.06
CA VAL A 156 -1.62 2.36 10.27
C VAL A 156 -0.13 2.17 10.46
N ARG A 157 0.36 0.94 10.31
CA ARG A 157 1.78 0.64 10.46
C ARG A 157 2.64 1.33 9.39
N LEU A 158 2.22 1.29 8.13
CA LEU A 158 2.87 2.03 7.03
C LEU A 158 2.89 3.53 7.31
N ALA A 159 1.79 4.09 7.82
CA ALA A 159 1.69 5.49 8.15
C ALA A 159 2.56 5.90 9.35
N ASN A 160 2.74 5.02 10.34
CA ASN A 160 3.67 5.24 11.45
C ASN A 160 5.12 5.17 10.97
N TRP A 161 5.46 4.18 10.15
CA TRP A 161 6.79 4.05 9.56
C TRP A 161 7.15 5.25 8.68
N ALA A 162 6.21 5.73 7.87
CA ALA A 162 6.40 6.92 7.04
C ALA A 162 6.65 8.19 7.86
N ARG A 163 6.24 8.22 9.13
CA ARG A 163 6.48 9.32 10.07
C ARG A 163 7.67 9.07 11.01
N GLY A 164 8.40 7.97 10.84
CA GLY A 164 9.51 7.58 11.72
C GLY A 164 9.08 7.09 13.11
N ARG A 165 7.85 6.59 13.24
CA ARG A 165 7.24 6.13 14.52
C ARG A 165 6.93 4.62 14.55
N ASP A 166 7.42 3.84 13.58
CA ASP A 166 7.23 2.38 13.58
C ASP A 166 8.39 1.70 14.32
N GLU A 167 8.05 1.04 15.42
CA GLU A 167 8.98 0.21 16.20
C GLU A 167 8.77 -1.29 15.92
N GLY A 168 7.87 -1.63 14.98
CA GLY A 168 7.54 -3.01 14.70
C GLY A 168 8.71 -3.81 14.12
N LEU A 169 8.85 -5.05 14.58
CA LEU A 169 9.86 -6.00 14.11
C LEU A 169 9.17 -7.21 13.44
N PRO A 170 9.49 -7.57 12.18
CA PRO A 170 10.45 -6.94 11.25
C PRO A 170 10.00 -5.56 10.78
N SER A 171 10.93 -4.71 10.32
CA SER A 171 10.62 -3.35 9.83
C SER A 171 9.78 -3.37 8.55
N ILE A 172 9.10 -2.26 8.22
CA ILE A 172 8.30 -2.15 6.98
C ILE A 172 9.10 -2.49 5.70
N PRO A 173 10.33 -1.97 5.47
CA PRO A 173 11.13 -2.37 4.32
C PRO A 173 11.36 -3.88 4.26
N GLN A 174 11.70 -4.49 5.39
CA GLN A 174 11.93 -5.94 5.49
C GLN A 174 10.66 -6.76 5.18
N LEU A 175 9.49 -6.30 5.60
CA LEU A 175 8.22 -6.93 5.27
C LEU A 175 7.89 -6.80 3.78
N LEU A 176 8.10 -5.62 3.19
CA LEU A 176 7.83 -5.37 1.78
C LEU A 176 8.80 -6.14 0.87
N ASP A 177 10.08 -6.21 1.25
CA ASP A 177 11.08 -7.03 0.55
C ASP A 177 10.67 -8.50 0.58
N PHE A 178 10.23 -9.01 1.73
CA PHE A 178 9.73 -10.39 1.84
C PHE A 178 8.49 -10.61 0.96
N LEU A 179 7.47 -9.75 1.05
CA LEU A 179 6.24 -9.86 0.27
C LEU A 179 6.49 -9.80 -1.25
N THR A 180 7.46 -9.01 -1.68
CA THR A 180 7.78 -8.80 -3.11
C THR A 180 8.86 -9.75 -3.63
N THR A 181 9.43 -10.62 -2.77
CA THR A 181 10.38 -11.66 -3.17
C THR A 181 9.65 -12.78 -3.91
N ARG A 182 10.28 -13.31 -4.98
CA ARG A 182 9.77 -14.46 -5.74
C ARG A 182 9.92 -15.75 -4.94
N HIS A 183 8.79 -16.36 -4.58
CA HIS A 183 8.73 -17.65 -3.87
C HIS A 183 8.80 -18.84 -4.82
N ARG A 184 8.59 -18.63 -6.12
CA ARG A 184 8.78 -19.63 -7.18
C ARG A 184 9.41 -19.02 -8.43
N ARG A 185 10.01 -19.85 -9.26
CA ARG A 185 10.41 -19.53 -10.64
C ARG A 185 9.22 -18.89 -11.37
N SER A 186 9.54 -17.92 -12.23
CA SER A 186 8.53 -17.31 -13.08
C SER A 186 7.91 -18.40 -13.95
N SER A 187 6.59 -18.45 -14.00
CA SER A 187 5.87 -19.46 -14.75
C SER A 187 4.75 -18.83 -15.56
N PRO A 188 4.37 -19.40 -16.71
CA PRO A 188 3.20 -18.96 -17.44
C PRO A 188 1.93 -19.02 -16.54
N PRO A 189 0.86 -18.29 -16.90
CA PRO A 189 -0.44 -18.45 -16.26
C PRO A 189 -0.89 -19.91 -16.29
N SER A 190 -1.27 -20.46 -15.15
CA SER A 190 -1.87 -21.79 -15.09
C SER A 190 -3.23 -21.81 -15.77
N LEU A 191 -3.73 -22.98 -16.17
CA LEU A 191 -5.06 -23.11 -16.79
C LEU A 191 -6.18 -22.48 -15.95
N ALA A 192 -6.06 -22.50 -14.62
CA ALA A 192 -7.03 -21.89 -13.70
C ALA A 192 -6.96 -20.35 -13.68
N GLU A 193 -5.85 -19.76 -14.11
CA GLU A 193 -5.63 -18.32 -14.18
C GLU A 193 -5.92 -17.75 -15.58
N GLN A 194 -5.99 -18.61 -16.58
CA GLN A 194 -6.28 -18.20 -17.96
C GLN A 194 -7.79 -17.94 -18.11
N PRO A 195 -8.19 -16.87 -18.82
CA PRO A 195 -9.58 -16.68 -19.19
C PRO A 195 -10.08 -17.87 -20.03
N ARG A 196 -11.38 -18.16 -19.95
CA ARG A 196 -12.00 -19.13 -20.85
C ARG A 196 -12.09 -18.52 -22.25
N LEU A 197 -11.23 -18.98 -23.14
CA LEU A 197 -11.12 -18.49 -24.51
C LEU A 197 -11.52 -19.57 -25.51
N SER A 198 -12.08 -19.16 -26.66
CA SER A 198 -12.23 -20.01 -27.84
C SER A 198 -10.86 -20.43 -28.37
N LEU A 199 -10.79 -21.48 -29.19
CA LEU A 199 -9.52 -21.95 -29.77
C LEU A 199 -8.81 -20.87 -30.58
N GLU A 200 -9.58 -20.11 -31.38
CA GLU A 200 -9.09 -18.98 -32.17
C GLU A 200 -8.52 -17.88 -31.28
N ALA A 201 -9.27 -17.44 -30.26
CA ALA A 201 -8.80 -16.44 -29.31
C ALA A 201 -7.56 -16.91 -28.54
N ARG A 202 -7.45 -18.22 -28.27
CA ARG A 202 -6.28 -18.81 -27.60
C ARG A 202 -5.04 -18.77 -28.48
N ARG A 203 -5.18 -19.05 -29.78
CA ARG A 203 -4.09 -18.92 -30.77
C ARG A 203 -3.66 -17.47 -30.92
N ALA A 204 -4.62 -16.54 -31.04
CA ALA A 204 -4.34 -15.11 -31.13
C ALA A 204 -3.63 -14.53 -29.90
N ASN A 205 -3.82 -15.13 -28.72
CA ASN A 205 -3.20 -14.70 -27.46
C ASN A 205 -2.09 -15.64 -26.97
N HIS A 206 -1.53 -16.49 -27.84
CA HIS A 206 -0.56 -17.53 -27.44
C HIS A 206 0.66 -16.94 -26.69
N ASP A 207 1.25 -15.87 -27.21
CA ASP A 207 2.42 -15.22 -26.61
C ASP A 207 2.14 -14.69 -25.20
N PHE A 208 0.91 -14.21 -24.97
CA PHE A 208 0.46 -13.80 -23.65
C PHE A 208 0.32 -15.00 -22.69
N LEU A 209 -0.28 -16.09 -23.16
CA LEU A 209 -0.55 -17.28 -22.34
C LEU A 209 0.71 -18.07 -22.00
N THR A 210 1.80 -17.84 -22.71
CA THR A 210 3.10 -18.49 -22.50
C THR A 210 4.11 -17.59 -21.80
N ARG A 211 3.83 -16.29 -21.64
CA ARG A 211 4.73 -15.35 -20.98
C ARG A 211 4.92 -15.70 -19.50
N PRO A 212 6.16 -15.91 -19.02
CA PRO A 212 6.42 -16.17 -17.61
C PRO A 212 6.10 -14.96 -16.72
N ILE A 213 5.46 -15.23 -15.58
CA ILE A 213 5.02 -14.21 -14.62
C ILE A 213 5.66 -14.47 -13.27
N ALA A 214 6.14 -13.40 -12.63
CA ALA A 214 6.75 -13.49 -11.32
C ALA A 214 5.75 -13.97 -10.26
N ARG A 215 6.14 -14.99 -9.49
CA ARG A 215 5.33 -15.58 -8.42
C ARG A 215 5.85 -15.10 -7.06
N GLN A 216 5.32 -13.99 -6.57
CA GLN A 216 5.80 -13.35 -5.33
C GLN A 216 5.16 -13.93 -4.08
N ALA A 217 5.83 -13.82 -2.92
CA ALA A 217 5.32 -14.25 -1.63
C ALA A 217 3.96 -13.62 -1.29
N LEU A 218 3.70 -12.40 -1.77
CA LEU A 218 2.42 -11.72 -1.65
C LEU A 218 1.24 -12.58 -2.11
N LEU A 219 1.40 -13.41 -3.16
CA LEU A 219 0.34 -14.28 -3.67
C LEU A 219 -0.04 -15.39 -2.68
N VAL A 220 0.88 -15.77 -1.79
CA VAL A 220 0.64 -16.77 -0.73
C VAL A 220 0.12 -16.11 0.53
N VAL A 221 0.64 -14.93 0.90
CA VAL A 221 0.20 -14.18 2.09
C VAL A 221 -1.20 -13.58 1.88
N VAL A 222 -1.51 -13.16 0.66
CA VAL A 222 -2.79 -12.54 0.26
C VAL A 222 -3.36 -13.29 -0.96
N PRO A 223 -3.84 -14.54 -0.77
CA PRO A 223 -4.41 -15.33 -1.86
C PRO A 223 -5.66 -14.70 -2.47
N GLU A 224 -6.33 -13.79 -1.76
CA GLU A 224 -7.44 -13.00 -2.28
C GLU A 224 -6.99 -12.10 -3.44
N TYR A 225 -5.80 -11.51 -3.33
CA TYR A 225 -5.20 -10.71 -4.40
C TYR A 225 -4.86 -11.57 -5.62
N ASP A 226 -4.30 -12.77 -5.41
CA ASP A 226 -3.98 -13.70 -6.50
C ASP A 226 -5.20 -14.08 -7.35
N ARG A 227 -6.39 -14.16 -6.74
CA ARG A 227 -7.64 -14.50 -7.45
C ARG A 227 -8.17 -13.37 -8.33
N VAL A 228 -7.97 -12.11 -7.95
CA VAL A 228 -8.65 -10.97 -8.59
C VAL A 228 -7.74 -10.10 -9.44
N ALA A 229 -6.44 -10.12 -9.14
CA ALA A 229 -5.45 -9.34 -9.85
C ALA A 229 -5.34 -9.81 -11.29
N PRO A 230 -5.41 -8.90 -12.28
CA PRO A 230 -5.12 -9.25 -13.67
C PRO A 230 -3.75 -9.92 -13.75
N VAL A 231 -3.67 -11.00 -14.50
CA VAL A 231 -2.49 -11.86 -14.63
C VAL A 231 -1.18 -11.07 -14.85
N LEU A 232 -1.16 -10.07 -15.75
CA LEU A 232 0.02 -9.22 -16.00
C LEU A 232 0.27 -8.14 -14.93
N ALA A 233 -0.74 -7.81 -14.13
CA ALA A 233 -0.65 -6.84 -13.05
C ALA A 233 -0.41 -7.49 -11.67
N LYS A 234 -0.35 -8.83 -11.60
CA LYS A 234 -0.02 -9.59 -10.39
C LYS A 234 1.38 -9.29 -9.85
N PRO A 235 2.43 -9.19 -10.69
CA PRO A 235 3.73 -8.80 -10.20
C PRO A 235 3.71 -7.37 -9.68
N VAL A 236 4.16 -7.21 -8.45
CA VAL A 236 4.40 -5.93 -7.81
C VAL A 236 5.89 -5.61 -7.91
N ARG A 237 6.25 -4.31 -8.00
CA ARG A 237 7.66 -3.91 -7.94
C ARG A 237 8.28 -4.32 -6.59
N ALA A 238 9.61 -4.48 -6.56
CA ALA A 238 10.31 -4.87 -5.34
C ALA A 238 10.34 -3.75 -4.28
N GLY A 239 10.28 -4.15 -3.01
CA GLY A 239 10.54 -3.28 -1.85
C GLY A 239 9.63 -2.05 -1.81
N LEU A 240 10.19 -0.89 -1.45
CA LEU A 240 9.42 0.36 -1.28
C LEU A 240 8.81 0.91 -2.58
N PHE A 241 9.40 0.59 -3.74
CA PHE A 241 8.86 1.00 -5.04
C PHE A 241 7.50 0.38 -5.33
N SER A 242 7.19 -0.75 -4.68
CA SER A 242 5.87 -1.40 -4.72
C SER A 242 4.75 -0.44 -4.37
N LEU A 243 4.91 0.36 -3.31
CA LEU A 243 3.90 1.28 -2.80
C LEU A 243 3.86 2.59 -3.59
N ALA A 244 5.03 3.10 -3.98
CA ALA A 244 5.12 4.36 -4.71
C ALA A 244 4.48 4.29 -6.10
N GLN A 245 4.59 3.15 -6.78
CA GLN A 245 4.13 2.97 -8.16
C GLN A 245 3.02 1.92 -8.31
N GLY A 246 2.58 1.33 -7.21
CA GLY A 246 1.51 0.35 -7.20
C GLY A 246 0.14 0.98 -7.51
N SER A 247 -0.68 0.20 -8.20
CA SER A 247 -2.12 0.46 -8.32
C SER A 247 -2.83 0.41 -6.97
N LEU A 248 -4.08 0.91 -6.90
CA LEU A 248 -4.91 0.79 -5.69
C LEU A 248 -4.98 -0.65 -5.19
N LEU A 249 -5.24 -1.61 -6.08
CA LEU A 249 -5.35 -3.03 -5.72
C LEU A 249 -4.01 -3.59 -5.18
N GLN A 250 -2.88 -3.23 -5.80
CA GLN A 250 -1.55 -3.66 -5.33
C GLN A 250 -1.23 -3.06 -3.96
N ASN A 251 -1.45 -1.76 -3.78
CA ASN A 251 -1.21 -1.10 -2.51
C ASN A 251 -2.10 -1.63 -1.39
N TYR A 252 -3.37 -1.91 -1.70
CA TYR A 252 -4.30 -2.54 -0.77
C TYR A 252 -3.83 -3.95 -0.39
N ALA A 253 -3.42 -4.77 -1.37
CA ALA A 253 -2.88 -6.10 -1.11
C ALA A 253 -1.58 -6.05 -0.27
N LEU A 254 -0.68 -5.10 -0.53
CA LEU A 254 0.51 -4.89 0.28
C LEU A 254 0.15 -4.50 1.71
N ALA A 255 -0.82 -3.61 1.91
CA ALA A 255 -1.28 -3.25 3.25
C ALA A 255 -1.89 -4.45 3.99
N VAL A 256 -2.71 -5.27 3.33
CA VAL A 256 -3.20 -6.55 3.89
C VAL A 256 -2.02 -7.46 4.25
N GLY A 257 -1.05 -7.62 3.35
CA GLY A 257 0.12 -8.47 3.56
C GLY A 257 0.98 -8.00 4.73
N VAL A 258 1.21 -6.70 4.85
CA VAL A 258 1.90 -6.07 6.00
C VAL A 258 1.10 -6.31 7.27
N GLY A 259 -0.22 -6.13 7.27
CA GLY A 259 -1.07 -6.39 8.44
C GLY A 259 -0.98 -7.84 8.91
N ARG A 260 -1.09 -8.80 7.97
CA ARG A 260 -0.99 -10.24 8.23
C ARG A 260 0.38 -10.64 8.77
N LEU A 261 1.46 -10.21 8.13
CA LEU A 261 2.83 -10.48 8.59
C LEU A 261 3.15 -9.79 9.92
N SER A 262 2.54 -8.64 10.21
CA SER A 262 2.70 -7.99 11.51
C SER A 262 2.00 -8.78 12.62
N ALA A 263 0.84 -9.38 12.32
CA ALA A 263 0.07 -10.16 13.28
C ALA A 263 0.67 -11.56 13.54
N ASP A 264 1.11 -12.26 12.49
CA ASP A 264 1.74 -13.58 12.59
C ASP A 264 2.92 -13.72 11.62
N PRO A 265 4.08 -13.10 11.93
CA PRO A 265 5.25 -13.18 11.06
C PRO A 265 5.78 -14.62 10.95
N VAL A 266 5.56 -15.46 11.96
CA VAL A 266 6.08 -16.84 11.97
C VAL A 266 5.25 -17.74 11.06
N GLY A 267 3.92 -17.73 11.22
CA GLY A 267 3.03 -18.60 10.47
C GLY A 267 2.99 -18.26 8.99
N TYR A 268 2.86 -16.97 8.64
CA TYR A 268 2.83 -16.56 7.24
C TYR A 268 4.17 -16.80 6.53
N SER A 269 5.31 -16.45 7.14
CA SER A 269 6.62 -16.71 6.50
C SER A 269 6.90 -18.20 6.35
N ALA A 270 6.55 -19.03 7.34
CA ALA A 270 6.70 -20.49 7.22
C ALA A 270 5.78 -21.07 6.13
N ALA A 271 4.56 -20.55 5.98
CA ALA A 271 3.63 -20.96 4.92
C ALA A 271 4.15 -20.60 3.52
N VAL A 272 4.76 -19.42 3.35
CA VAL A 272 5.40 -19.01 2.09
C VAL A 272 6.58 -19.95 1.77
N LEU A 273 7.47 -20.21 2.73
CA LEU A 273 8.60 -21.14 2.53
C LEU A 273 8.12 -22.56 2.19
N MET A 274 7.04 -23.04 2.82
CA MET A 274 6.41 -24.32 2.48
C MET A 274 5.86 -24.34 1.05
N ALA A 275 5.33 -23.22 0.57
CA ALA A 275 4.80 -23.11 -0.78
C ALA A 275 5.90 -22.87 -1.83
N SER A 276 7.15 -22.63 -1.45
CA SER A 276 8.23 -22.22 -2.36
C SER A 276 8.83 -23.41 -3.12
N ASP A 277 9.40 -23.13 -4.30
CA ASP A 277 10.36 -24.06 -4.91
C ASP A 277 11.75 -23.86 -4.29
N GLU A 278 12.71 -24.71 -4.66
CA GLU A 278 14.06 -24.71 -4.08
C GLU A 278 14.75 -23.34 -4.19
N GLU A 279 14.76 -22.75 -5.38
CA GLU A 279 15.35 -21.43 -5.59
C GLU A 279 14.57 -20.31 -4.88
N GLY A 280 13.24 -20.42 -4.82
CA GLY A 280 12.39 -19.46 -4.14
C GLY A 280 12.62 -19.49 -2.64
N GLU A 281 12.80 -20.68 -2.07
CA GLU A 281 13.17 -20.85 -0.67
C GLU A 281 14.54 -20.24 -0.38
N GLU A 282 15.54 -20.44 -1.25
CA GLU A 282 16.86 -19.81 -1.11
C GLU A 282 16.76 -18.27 -1.11
N ARG A 283 16.06 -17.69 -2.10
CA ARG A 283 15.84 -16.24 -2.18
C ARG A 283 15.14 -15.69 -0.94
N LEU A 284 14.10 -16.38 -0.46
CA LEU A 284 13.36 -15.96 0.73
C LEU A 284 14.20 -16.08 1.99
N ARG A 285 15.05 -17.11 2.12
CA ARG A 285 15.99 -17.23 3.22
C ARG A 285 17.00 -16.08 3.22
N GLU A 286 17.46 -15.66 2.05
CA GLU A 286 18.30 -14.47 1.90
C GLU A 286 17.58 -13.22 2.43
N THR A 287 16.37 -12.95 1.95
CA THR A 287 15.56 -11.82 2.43
C THR A 287 15.32 -11.88 3.93
N LEU A 288 15.09 -13.07 4.47
CA LEU A 288 14.91 -13.28 5.90
C LEU A 288 16.17 -12.98 6.69
N ARG A 289 17.40 -13.00 6.15
CA ARG A 289 18.63 -12.73 6.93
C ARG A 289 18.62 -11.37 7.61
N ALA A 290 17.97 -10.38 7.01
CA ALA A 290 17.79 -9.04 7.59
C ALA A 290 16.86 -9.03 8.82
N TRP A 291 16.04 -10.07 9.02
CA TRP A 291 15.08 -10.14 10.13
C TRP A 291 15.77 -10.54 11.45
N PRO A 292 15.19 -10.16 12.61
CA PRO A 292 15.75 -10.52 13.92
C PRO A 292 16.00 -12.03 14.07
N LEU A 293 17.18 -12.40 14.58
CA LEU A 293 17.62 -13.80 14.69
C LEU A 293 16.62 -14.69 15.44
N ALA A 294 16.08 -14.22 16.57
CA ALA A 294 15.10 -14.96 17.35
C ALA A 294 13.83 -15.27 16.54
N LEU A 295 13.39 -14.32 15.70
CA LEU A 295 12.23 -14.51 14.83
C LEU A 295 12.53 -15.52 13.71
N ARG A 296 13.71 -15.44 13.07
CA ARG A 296 14.13 -16.38 12.02
C ARG A 296 14.17 -17.82 12.54
N ARG A 297 14.70 -18.04 13.74
CA ARG A 297 14.72 -19.37 14.40
C ARG A 297 13.31 -19.92 14.58
N ARG A 298 12.35 -19.09 15.02
CA ARG A 298 10.94 -19.49 15.17
C ARG A 298 10.29 -19.84 13.82
N ILE A 299 10.58 -19.08 12.76
CA ILE A 299 10.12 -19.37 11.40
C ILE A 299 10.63 -20.73 10.93
N TYR A 300 11.93 -21.00 11.02
CA TYR A 300 12.51 -22.27 10.58
C TYR A 300 12.05 -23.45 11.43
N ALA A 301 11.88 -23.28 12.75
CA ALA A 301 11.30 -24.30 13.60
C ALA A 301 9.85 -24.61 13.20
N ARG A 302 9.04 -23.59 12.88
CA ARG A 302 7.67 -23.79 12.37
C ARG A 302 7.66 -24.48 11.01
N LEU A 303 8.56 -24.09 10.10
CA LEU A 303 8.73 -24.71 8.79
C LEU A 303 9.05 -26.21 8.93
N GLY A 304 9.99 -26.57 9.80
CA GLY A 304 10.34 -27.97 10.08
C GLY A 304 9.13 -28.79 10.56
N ARG A 305 8.33 -28.23 11.49
CA ARG A 305 7.08 -28.88 11.93
C ARG A 305 6.06 -29.06 10.81
N LEU A 306 5.90 -28.07 9.93
CA LEU A 306 5.00 -28.17 8.78
C LEU A 306 5.44 -29.24 7.78
N ARG A 307 6.76 -29.35 7.51
CA ARG A 307 7.32 -30.41 6.67
C ARG A 307 7.09 -31.80 7.26
N GLY A 308 7.40 -31.99 8.55
CA GLY A 308 7.19 -33.26 9.24
C GLY A 308 5.73 -33.72 9.21
N ALA A 309 4.79 -32.80 9.45
CA ALA A 309 3.36 -33.11 9.36
C ALA A 309 2.90 -33.51 7.95
N HIS A 310 3.48 -32.89 6.91
CA HIS A 310 3.18 -33.20 5.52
C HIS A 310 3.70 -34.60 5.13
N SER A 311 4.95 -34.92 5.48
CA SER A 311 5.55 -36.24 5.24
C SER A 311 4.82 -37.37 5.98
N GLY A 312 4.43 -37.14 7.25
CA GLY A 312 3.66 -38.12 8.01
C GLY A 312 2.24 -38.35 7.46
N SER A 313 1.64 -37.32 6.86
CA SER A 313 0.33 -37.45 6.18
C SER A 313 0.44 -38.22 4.87
N SER A 314 1.52 -38.06 4.11
CA SER A 314 1.77 -38.81 2.86
C SER A 314 2.04 -40.30 3.14
N LEU A 315 2.80 -40.63 4.18
CA LEU A 315 3.07 -42.01 4.60
C LEU A 315 1.83 -42.72 5.18
N GLY A 316 0.90 -41.99 5.80
CA GLY A 316 -0.36 -42.53 6.32
C GLY A 316 -1.40 -42.86 5.24
N VAL A 317 -1.26 -42.32 4.02
CA VAL A 317 -2.16 -42.60 2.89
C VAL A 317 -1.74 -43.85 2.11
N GLU A 318 -0.46 -44.23 2.13
CA GLU A 318 0.02 -45.47 1.49
C GLU A 318 -0.30 -46.73 2.29
N ARG A 319 -0.54 -46.64 3.61
CA ARG A 319 -0.86 -47.82 4.44
C ARG A 319 -2.35 -48.15 4.59
N ASN A 320 -3.27 -47.34 4.06
CA ASN A 320 -4.70 -47.60 4.20
C ASN A 320 -5.49 -47.27 2.92
N ARG A 321 -5.66 -48.28 2.06
CA ARG A 321 -6.87 -48.46 1.23
C ARG A 321 -7.28 -49.93 1.29
N PRO A 322 -8.55 -50.22 1.61
CA PRO A 322 -9.62 -50.00 0.64
C PRO A 322 -10.85 -49.26 1.20
N GLY A 323 -11.64 -48.65 0.31
CA GLY A 323 -13.02 -48.21 0.59
C GLY A 323 -13.31 -46.71 0.34
N ARG A 324 -14.18 -46.44 -0.65
CA ARG A 324 -14.66 -45.11 -1.09
C ARG A 324 -15.20 -44.22 0.05
N LYS A 325 -14.91 -42.91 -0.01
CA LYS A 325 -15.90 -41.80 -0.16
C LYS A 325 -15.20 -40.42 -0.24
N ARG A 326 -15.79 -39.53 -1.06
CA ARG A 326 -15.42 -38.14 -1.38
C ARG A 326 -14.70 -37.40 -0.24
N ARG A 327 -13.50 -36.87 -0.49
CA ARG A 327 -12.87 -35.85 0.37
C ARG A 327 -12.93 -34.48 -0.30
N GLN A 328 -13.68 -33.59 0.32
CA GLN A 328 -13.69 -32.14 0.05
C GLN A 328 -12.27 -31.59 0.21
N SER A 329 -11.87 -30.73 -0.72
CA SER A 329 -10.64 -29.95 -0.65
C SER A 329 -10.65 -29.08 0.61
N GLN A 330 -9.79 -29.41 1.57
CA GLN A 330 -9.55 -28.57 2.75
C GLN A 330 -8.87 -27.27 2.29
N LYS A 331 -9.68 -26.26 2.01
CA LYS A 331 -9.23 -24.87 2.02
C LYS A 331 -8.78 -24.57 3.45
N PHE A 332 -7.49 -24.22 3.60
CA PHE A 332 -6.89 -23.78 4.85
C PHE A 332 -7.78 -22.71 5.51
N ARG A 333 -8.49 -23.09 6.58
CA ARG A 333 -9.21 -22.16 7.46
C ARG A 333 -8.19 -21.66 8.49
N PHE A 334 -7.80 -20.40 8.36
CA PHE A 334 -7.26 -19.67 9.51
C PHE A 334 -8.44 -19.37 10.44
N SER A 335 -8.45 -20.01 11.61
CA SER A 335 -9.45 -19.81 12.65
C SER A 335 -9.22 -18.47 13.36
N ARG A 336 -10.35 -17.78 13.61
CA ARG A 336 -10.54 -16.57 14.42
C ARG A 336 -9.66 -16.57 15.69
N SER A 337 -8.90 -15.51 15.91
CA SER A 337 -8.37 -15.18 17.23
C SER A 337 -9.45 -14.51 18.08
N HIS A 338 -9.48 -14.90 19.35
CA HIS A 338 -10.51 -14.57 20.34
C HIS A 338 -10.60 -13.06 20.64
N ASN A 339 -11.84 -12.56 20.68
CA ASN A 339 -12.18 -11.28 21.31
C ASN A 339 -12.06 -11.45 22.83
N TYR A 340 -11.18 -10.69 23.46
CA TYR A 340 -11.27 -10.39 24.89
C TYR A 340 -12.19 -9.19 25.07
N ALA A 341 -13.32 -9.39 25.75
CA ALA A 341 -14.14 -8.31 26.27
C ALA A 341 -13.56 -7.85 27.63
N PRO A 342 -13.48 -6.54 27.92
CA PRO A 342 -13.22 -6.10 29.29
C PRO A 342 -14.54 -6.15 30.07
N ARG A 343 -14.55 -6.91 31.16
CA ARG A 343 -15.59 -6.82 32.20
C ARG A 343 -15.30 -5.59 33.04
N ILE A 344 -16.31 -4.73 33.14
CA ILE A 344 -16.42 -3.63 34.08
C ILE A 344 -16.57 -4.22 35.49
N SER A 345 -15.82 -3.69 36.44
CA SER A 345 -16.18 -3.58 37.86
C SER A 345 -15.68 -2.23 38.34
#